data_AF-A0A956J1Q2-F1
#
_entry.id   AF-A0A956J1Q2-F1
#
_cell.length_a   1.000
_cell.length_b   1.000
_cell.length_c   1.000
_cell.angle_alpha   90.00
_cell.angle_beta   90.00
_cell.angle_gamma   90.00
#
_symmetry.space_group_name_H-M   'P 1'
#
loop_
_entity.id
_entity.type
_entity.pdbx_description
1 polymer ?
#
loop_
_entity_poly.entity_id
_entity_poly.type
_entity_poly.pdbx_seq_one_letter_code
_entity_poly.pdbx_strand_id
1 'polypeptide(L)'
;RVAPDSRQDLLSNQLVLIGNAASTSQLSHPRELADPRFKELVLGDPAAVPAGIYAKQYLQSLKQGDGSVWQTLEKRVVPMPDVRAALVQIEQRSGAVGFVYKTDAALSQKVKVLFEVPESESQPIRYPMAKIAGSPAFGKPSVDQLYSYLRGNDAKAVFERFGFRLVEKKGS
;
A
#
# COMPACT_ATOMS: atom_id res chain seq x y z
N ARG A 1 -2.59 -21.67 -14.76
CA ARG A 1 -1.18 -21.69 -14.28
C ARG A 1 -0.41 -20.54 -14.90
N VAL A 2 0.53 -19.93 -14.17
CA VAL A 2 1.48 -18.93 -14.70
C VAL A 2 2.44 -19.60 -15.69
N ALA A 3 2.73 -18.94 -16.81
CA ALA A 3 3.69 -19.44 -17.79
C ALA A 3 5.12 -19.40 -17.21
N PRO A 4 5.95 -20.42 -17.44
CA PRO A 4 7.34 -20.45 -16.98
C PRO A 4 8.09 -19.16 -17.35
N ASP A 5 8.91 -18.66 -16.43
CA ASP A 5 9.79 -17.49 -16.59
C ASP A 5 9.11 -16.17 -17.01
N SER A 6 7.78 -16.14 -16.98
CA SER A 6 7.01 -14.94 -17.35
C SER A 6 6.69 -14.03 -16.17
N ARG A 7 6.79 -14.54 -14.93
CA ARG A 7 6.51 -13.74 -13.73
C ARG A 7 7.68 -12.79 -13.47
N GLN A 8 7.39 -11.51 -13.46
CA GLN A 8 8.36 -10.47 -13.15
C GLN A 8 7.70 -9.41 -12.26
N ASP A 9 8.39 -9.02 -11.19
CA ASP A 9 8.01 -7.82 -10.42
C ASP A 9 8.17 -6.59 -11.30
N LEU A 10 7.08 -5.86 -11.49
CA LEU A 10 7.05 -4.70 -12.38
C LEU A 10 7.07 -3.40 -11.58
N LEU A 11 6.19 -3.32 -10.58
CA LEU A 11 5.96 -2.10 -9.81
C LEU A 11 6.12 -2.36 -8.32
N SER A 12 6.42 -1.30 -7.59
CA SER A 12 6.34 -1.24 -6.13
C SER A 12 5.51 -0.04 -5.70
N ASN A 13 5.05 -0.10 -4.45
CA ASN A 13 4.40 1.02 -3.79
C ASN A 13 5.08 1.30 -2.45
N GLN A 14 4.65 2.36 -1.81
CA GLN A 14 5.01 2.69 -0.44
C GLN A 14 3.75 2.82 0.40
N LEU A 15 3.81 2.33 1.63
CA LEU A 15 2.77 2.52 2.62
C LEU A 15 2.89 3.91 3.24
N VAL A 16 1.78 4.61 3.38
CA VAL A 16 1.71 5.93 4.03
C VAL A 16 0.61 5.93 5.07
N LEU A 17 0.87 6.56 6.21
CA LEU A 17 -0.17 6.87 7.18
C LEU A 17 -0.83 8.18 6.76
N ILE A 18 -2.15 8.16 6.65
CA ILE A 18 -2.96 9.33 6.32
C ILE A 18 -3.94 9.65 7.45
N GLY A 19 -4.37 10.91 7.47
CA GLY A 19 -5.51 11.37 8.25
C GLY A 19 -6.36 12.33 7.43
N ASN A 20 -7.51 12.71 7.97
CA ASN A 20 -8.36 13.72 7.36
C ASN A 20 -7.60 15.04 7.12
N ALA A 21 -7.76 15.67 5.95
CA ALA A 21 -7.04 16.89 5.58
C ALA A 21 -7.36 18.07 6.51
N ALA A 22 -8.58 18.15 7.05
CA ALA A 22 -8.99 19.19 8.00
C ALA A 22 -8.45 18.94 9.43
N SER A 23 -7.88 17.77 9.72
CA SER A 23 -7.29 17.48 11.02
C SER A 23 -6.05 18.37 11.25
N THR A 24 -5.90 18.91 12.46
CA THR A 24 -4.67 19.60 12.89
C THR A 24 -3.63 18.65 13.47
N SER A 25 -3.96 17.36 13.60
CA SER A 25 -3.03 16.36 14.12
C SER A 25 -1.77 16.29 13.26
N GLN A 26 -0.64 16.17 13.96
CA GLN A 26 0.69 15.92 13.41
C GLN A 26 1.25 14.67 14.09
N LEU A 27 2.12 13.97 13.39
CA LEU A 27 2.73 12.75 13.88
C LEU A 27 4.17 12.70 13.38
N SER A 28 5.13 12.59 14.30
CA SER A 28 6.54 12.44 13.95
C SER A 28 6.93 10.96 13.80
N HIS A 29 6.29 10.08 14.57
CA HIS A 29 6.53 8.64 14.53
C HIS A 29 5.25 7.84 14.78
N PRO A 30 5.04 6.68 14.12
CA PRO A 30 3.85 5.84 14.31
C PRO A 30 3.58 5.34 15.74
N ARG A 31 4.53 5.50 16.67
CA ARG A 31 4.34 5.17 18.10
C ARG A 31 3.36 6.16 18.76
N GLU A 32 3.28 7.38 18.26
CA GLU A 32 2.34 8.39 18.72
C GLU A 32 0.88 8.03 18.42
N LEU A 33 0.61 7.04 17.57
CA LEU A 33 -0.75 6.51 17.34
C LEU A 33 -1.40 6.00 18.64
N ALA A 34 -0.60 5.71 19.67
CA ALA A 34 -1.10 5.36 20.98
C ALA A 34 -1.93 6.50 21.63
N ASP A 35 -1.65 7.76 21.28
CA ASP A 35 -2.31 8.95 21.82
C ASP A 35 -3.84 8.93 21.59
N PRO A 36 -4.68 9.30 22.59
CA PRO A 36 -6.13 9.37 22.46
C PRO A 36 -6.67 10.27 21.33
N ARG A 37 -5.88 11.22 20.81
CA ARG A 37 -6.26 12.04 19.65
C ARG A 37 -6.46 11.21 18.37
N PHE A 38 -5.83 10.03 18.31
CA PHE A 38 -6.03 9.04 17.26
C PHE A 38 -7.02 7.99 17.74
N LYS A 39 -8.28 8.16 17.33
CA LYS A 39 -9.42 7.40 17.85
C LYS A 39 -9.54 6.03 17.18
N GLU A 40 -9.38 6.01 15.87
CA GLU A 40 -9.58 4.82 15.04
C GLU A 40 -8.37 4.64 14.10
N LEU A 41 -7.91 3.39 14.00
CA LEU A 41 -6.94 2.97 13.00
C LEU A 41 -7.70 2.22 11.89
N VAL A 42 -8.07 2.93 10.83
CA VAL A 42 -8.78 2.37 9.69
C VAL A 42 -7.78 1.71 8.75
N LEU A 43 -7.99 0.44 8.44
CA LEU A 43 -7.11 -0.33 7.56
C LEU A 43 -7.96 -1.15 6.59
N GLY A 44 -7.42 -1.46 5.40
CA GLY A 44 -7.87 -2.68 4.72
C GLY A 44 -7.75 -3.86 5.68
N ASP A 45 -8.63 -4.87 5.59
CA ASP A 45 -8.65 -5.99 6.53
C ASP A 45 -7.24 -6.55 6.77
N PRO A 46 -6.69 -6.43 8.00
CA PRO A 46 -5.33 -6.88 8.32
C PRO A 46 -5.09 -8.38 8.14
N ALA A 47 -6.13 -9.18 7.95
CA ALA A 47 -6.04 -10.62 7.71
C ALA A 47 -6.10 -10.98 6.21
N ALA A 48 -6.60 -10.10 5.33
CA ALA A 48 -6.93 -10.46 3.95
C ALA A 48 -6.48 -9.43 2.90
N VAL A 49 -6.50 -8.14 3.23
CA VAL A 49 -6.17 -7.06 2.28
C VAL A 49 -4.67 -6.76 2.35
N PRO A 50 -3.94 -6.78 1.23
CA PRO A 50 -2.48 -6.59 1.23
C PRO A 50 -2.00 -5.34 1.98
N ALA A 51 -2.63 -4.18 1.78
CA ALA A 51 -2.22 -2.96 2.50
C ALA A 51 -2.43 -3.07 4.01
N GLY A 52 -3.52 -3.74 4.44
CA GLY A 52 -3.79 -4.03 5.84
C GLY A 52 -2.76 -4.96 6.45
N ILE A 53 -2.40 -6.02 5.73
CA ILE A 53 -1.36 -6.97 6.12
C ILE A 53 -0.01 -6.25 6.28
N TYR A 54 0.38 -5.44 5.29
CA TYR A 54 1.63 -4.66 5.35
C TYR A 54 1.63 -3.65 6.50
N ALA A 55 0.51 -2.96 6.74
CA ALA A 55 0.37 -2.05 7.86
C ALA A 55 0.52 -2.77 9.21
N LYS A 56 -0.16 -3.91 9.38
CA LYS A 56 -0.04 -4.74 10.59
C LYS A 56 1.39 -5.20 10.80
N GLN A 57 2.05 -5.74 9.77
CA GLN A 57 3.44 -6.18 9.86
C GLN A 57 4.39 -5.04 10.25
N TYR A 58 4.22 -3.85 9.64
CA TYR A 58 4.99 -2.68 9.98
C TYR A 58 4.80 -2.29 11.46
N LEU A 59 3.54 -2.16 11.91
CA LEU A 59 3.23 -1.81 13.30
C LEU A 59 3.66 -2.88 14.32
N GLN A 60 3.72 -4.15 13.92
CA GLN A 60 4.24 -5.25 14.74
C GLN A 60 5.77 -5.17 14.89
N SER A 61 6.48 -4.66 13.86
CA SER A 61 7.94 -4.49 13.91
C SER A 61 8.36 -3.37 14.87
N LEU A 62 7.49 -2.37 15.07
CA LEU A 62 7.76 -1.24 15.96
C LEU A 62 7.52 -1.62 17.42
N LYS A 63 8.58 -1.63 18.23
CA LYS A 63 8.47 -1.84 19.70
C LYS A 63 7.80 -0.66 20.40
N GLN A 64 6.99 -0.97 21.42
CA GLN A 64 6.34 0.00 22.30
C GLN A 64 6.09 -0.62 23.68
N GLY A 65 6.79 -0.11 24.70
CA GLY A 65 6.83 -0.75 26.02
C GLY A 65 7.30 -2.21 25.90
N ASP A 66 6.60 -3.12 26.58
CA ASP A 66 6.87 -4.57 26.53
C ASP A 66 6.33 -5.26 25.25
N GLY A 67 5.63 -4.51 24.40
CA GLY A 67 4.96 -5.02 23.21
C GLY A 67 5.37 -4.34 21.92
N SER A 68 4.46 -4.38 20.95
CA SER A 68 4.53 -3.66 19.68
C SER A 68 3.47 -2.56 19.62
N VAL A 69 3.67 -1.60 18.71
CA VAL A 69 2.66 -0.58 18.41
C VAL A 69 1.34 -1.26 18.01
N TRP A 70 1.39 -2.33 17.20
CA TRP A 70 0.20 -3.10 16.82
C TRP A 70 -0.63 -3.55 18.01
N GLN A 71 -0.01 -4.16 19.03
CA GLN A 71 -0.74 -4.67 20.20
C GLN A 71 -1.45 -3.56 20.98
N THR A 72 -0.92 -2.32 20.94
CA THR A 72 -1.58 -1.16 21.57
C THR A 72 -2.77 -0.65 20.76
N LEU A 73 -2.77 -0.87 19.45
CA LEU A 73 -3.76 -0.32 18.51
C LEU A 73 -4.83 -1.32 18.08
N GLU A 74 -4.60 -2.63 18.23
CA GLU A 74 -5.46 -3.69 17.70
C GLU A 74 -6.95 -3.50 18.05
N LYS A 75 -7.26 -3.06 19.28
CA LYS A 75 -8.64 -2.80 19.72
C LYS A 75 -9.31 -1.57 19.07
N ARG A 76 -8.51 -0.66 18.48
CA ARG A 76 -8.95 0.54 17.74
C ARG A 76 -8.98 0.33 16.23
N VAL A 77 -8.68 -0.89 15.76
CA VAL A 77 -8.64 -1.18 14.32
C VAL A 77 -10.06 -1.26 13.76
N VAL A 78 -10.29 -0.53 12.68
CA VAL A 78 -11.51 -0.61 11.87
C VAL A 78 -11.14 -1.27 10.53
N PRO A 79 -11.42 -2.57 10.35
CA PRO A 79 -11.09 -3.28 9.13
C PRO A 79 -12.07 -2.93 7.99
N MET A 80 -11.53 -2.77 6.79
CA MET A 80 -12.26 -2.38 5.58
C MET A 80 -12.03 -3.40 4.46
N PRO A 81 -13.00 -3.58 3.54
CA PRO A 81 -12.90 -4.60 2.48
C PRO A 81 -11.76 -4.34 1.49
N ASP A 82 -11.33 -3.09 1.33
CA ASP A 82 -10.19 -2.69 0.49
C ASP A 82 -9.61 -1.33 0.92
N VAL A 83 -8.53 -0.92 0.24
CA VAL A 83 -7.79 0.33 0.54
C VAL A 83 -8.61 1.58 0.23
N ARG A 84 -9.48 1.53 -0.80
CA ARG A 84 -10.32 2.68 -1.17
C ARG A 84 -11.43 2.90 -0.16
N ALA A 85 -12.01 1.82 0.35
CA ALA A 85 -12.98 1.88 1.43
C ALA A 85 -12.34 2.47 2.71
N ALA A 86 -11.10 2.07 3.03
CA ALA A 86 -10.35 2.67 4.13
C ALA A 86 -10.07 4.16 3.92
N LEU A 87 -9.66 4.56 2.71
CA LEU A 87 -9.45 5.96 2.35
C LEU A 87 -10.73 6.79 2.58
N VAL A 88 -11.86 6.37 2.00
CA VAL A 88 -13.16 7.07 2.14
C VAL A 88 -13.59 7.21 3.59
N GLN A 89 -13.35 6.20 4.41
CA GLN A 89 -13.68 6.24 5.83
C GLN A 89 -12.86 7.31 6.59
N ILE A 90 -11.57 7.43 6.26
CA ILE A 90 -10.66 8.43 6.86
C ILE A 90 -11.03 9.85 6.40
N GLU A 91 -11.51 10.01 5.16
CA GLU A 91 -12.01 11.29 4.64
C GLU A 91 -13.21 11.83 5.42
N GLN A 92 -13.99 10.98 6.08
CA GLN A 92 -15.25 11.37 6.73
C GLN A 92 -15.12 11.60 8.24
N ARG A 93 -14.08 11.05 8.88
CA ARG A 93 -14.01 10.97 10.35
C ARG A 93 -12.84 11.74 10.93
N SER A 94 -13.15 12.72 11.78
CA SER A 94 -12.12 13.41 12.56
C SER A 94 -11.51 12.48 13.61
N GLY A 95 -10.18 12.39 13.63
CA GLY A 95 -9.43 11.49 14.52
C GLY A 95 -9.27 10.05 14.01
N ALA A 96 -9.83 9.72 12.83
CA ALA A 96 -9.50 8.50 12.13
C ALA A 96 -8.19 8.70 11.35
N VAL A 97 -7.32 7.70 11.45
CA VAL A 97 -6.07 7.61 10.68
C VAL A 97 -5.96 6.22 10.10
N GLY A 98 -5.15 6.04 9.07
CA GLY A 98 -5.02 4.74 8.45
C GLY A 98 -3.85 4.64 7.50
N PHE A 99 -3.43 3.41 7.24
CA PHE A 99 -2.38 3.12 6.28
C PHE A 99 -2.99 2.78 4.92
N VAL A 100 -2.55 3.49 3.89
CA VAL A 100 -2.92 3.26 2.48
C VAL A 100 -1.65 3.26 1.63
N TYR A 101 -1.78 2.97 0.33
CA TYR A 101 -0.67 3.21 -0.59
C TYR A 101 -0.52 4.69 -0.92
N LYS A 102 0.72 5.16 -1.12
CA LYS A 102 1.02 6.54 -1.51
C LYS A 102 0.23 6.97 -2.74
N THR A 103 0.07 6.07 -3.70
CA THR A 103 -0.72 6.29 -4.91
C THR A 103 -2.20 6.56 -4.61
N ASP A 104 -2.80 5.87 -3.64
CA ASP A 104 -4.21 6.09 -3.26
C ASP A 104 -4.37 7.41 -2.51
N ALA A 105 -3.44 7.74 -1.62
CA ALA A 105 -3.44 9.02 -0.91
C ALA A 105 -3.34 10.21 -1.90
N ALA A 106 -2.51 10.08 -2.94
CA ALA A 106 -2.32 11.13 -3.95
C ALA A 106 -3.57 11.41 -4.80
N LEU A 107 -4.55 10.48 -4.82
CA LEU A 107 -5.80 10.66 -5.57
C LEU A 107 -6.87 11.44 -4.79
N SER A 108 -6.67 11.72 -3.50
CA SER A 108 -7.64 12.41 -2.66
C SER A 108 -7.09 13.72 -2.10
N GLN A 109 -7.88 14.79 -2.24
CA GLN A 109 -7.62 16.09 -1.62
C GLN A 109 -8.20 16.19 -0.20
N LYS A 110 -8.94 15.17 0.25
CA LYS A 110 -9.64 15.15 1.55
C LYS A 110 -8.82 14.49 2.64
N VAL A 111 -7.66 13.95 2.30
CA VAL A 111 -6.70 13.39 3.24
C VAL A 111 -5.36 14.09 3.11
N LYS A 112 -4.54 13.95 4.14
CA LYS A 112 -3.14 14.38 4.12
C LYS A 112 -2.27 13.23 4.61
N VAL A 113 -1.08 13.13 4.05
CA VAL A 113 -0.05 12.21 4.53
C VAL A 113 0.49 12.75 5.86
N LEU A 114 0.38 11.93 6.91
CA LEU A 114 0.93 12.21 8.23
C LEU A 114 2.34 11.63 8.37
N PHE A 115 2.61 10.49 7.73
CA PHE A 115 3.89 9.81 7.79
C PHE A 115 4.09 8.90 6.59
N GLU A 116 5.28 8.90 6.00
CA GLU A 116 5.66 7.95 4.96
C GLU A 116 6.49 6.83 5.58
N VAL A 117 6.07 5.57 5.41
CA VAL A 117 6.83 4.44 5.95
C VAL A 117 8.14 4.31 5.17
N PRO A 118 9.31 4.33 5.83
CA PRO A 118 10.57 4.13 5.15
C PRO A 118 10.61 2.76 4.48
N GLU A 119 11.11 2.68 3.24
CA GLU A 119 11.15 1.41 2.50
C GLU A 119 11.93 0.33 3.26
N SER A 120 13.01 0.72 3.95
CA SER A 120 13.84 -0.16 4.77
C SER A 120 13.12 -0.77 5.97
N GLU A 121 12.00 -0.18 6.39
CA GLU A 121 11.22 -0.64 7.54
C GLU A 121 9.95 -1.41 7.12
N SER A 122 9.60 -1.40 5.83
CA SER A 122 8.45 -2.14 5.30
C SER A 122 8.89 -3.36 4.51
N GLN A 123 8.06 -4.41 4.50
CA GLN A 123 8.25 -5.47 3.52
C GLN A 123 8.08 -4.90 2.10
N PRO A 124 8.81 -5.42 1.10
CA PRO A 124 8.73 -4.88 -0.24
C PRO A 124 7.34 -5.09 -0.84
N ILE A 125 6.61 -4.01 -1.08
CA ILE A 125 5.33 -4.04 -1.80
C ILE A 125 5.67 -4.26 -3.28
N ARG A 126 5.12 -5.32 -3.88
CA ARG A 126 5.42 -5.74 -5.27
C ARG A 126 4.14 -6.05 -6.03
N TYR A 127 4.05 -5.54 -7.25
CA TYR A 127 3.02 -5.90 -8.22
C TYR A 127 3.66 -6.69 -9.36
N PRO A 128 3.64 -8.04 -9.28
CA PRO A 128 4.15 -8.88 -10.34
C PRO A 128 3.20 -8.90 -11.53
N MET A 129 3.78 -8.94 -12.73
CA MET A 129 3.09 -9.25 -13.97
C MET A 129 3.51 -10.64 -14.44
N ALA A 130 2.59 -11.44 -14.97
CA ALA A 130 2.89 -12.75 -15.54
C ALA A 130 1.93 -13.12 -16.67
N LYS A 131 2.39 -13.96 -17.62
CA LYS A 131 1.53 -14.53 -18.65
C LYS A 131 0.80 -15.75 -18.07
N ILE A 132 -0.46 -15.95 -18.45
CA ILE A 132 -1.28 -17.05 -17.94
C ILE A 132 -1.37 -18.16 -18.99
N ALA A 133 -0.60 -19.24 -18.79
CA ALA A 133 -0.48 -20.37 -19.72
C ALA A 133 -1.81 -21.08 -20.04
N GLY A 134 -2.76 -21.05 -19.11
CA GLY A 134 -4.07 -21.69 -19.27
C GLY A 134 -5.16 -20.76 -19.81
N SER A 135 -4.83 -19.52 -20.19
CA SER A 135 -5.84 -18.60 -20.71
C SER A 135 -6.13 -18.85 -22.20
N PRO A 136 -7.36 -18.64 -22.70
CA PRO A 136 -7.67 -18.73 -24.14
C PRO A 136 -6.88 -17.77 -25.04
N ALA A 137 -6.26 -16.75 -24.44
CA ALA A 137 -5.41 -15.78 -25.13
C ALA A 137 -3.93 -16.20 -25.15
N PHE A 138 -3.53 -17.23 -24.40
CA PHE A 138 -2.14 -17.63 -24.31
C PHE A 138 -1.57 -18.03 -25.69
N GLY A 139 -0.33 -17.61 -25.96
CA GLY A 139 0.33 -17.82 -27.26
C GLY A 139 -0.12 -16.88 -28.39
N LYS A 140 -1.13 -16.02 -28.17
CA LYS A 140 -1.48 -14.99 -29.14
C LYS A 140 -0.44 -13.86 -29.14
N PRO A 141 -0.05 -13.32 -30.31
CA PRO A 141 0.91 -12.21 -30.39
C PRO A 141 0.50 -10.99 -29.55
N SER A 142 -0.80 -10.74 -29.40
CA SER A 142 -1.32 -9.64 -28.58
C SER A 142 -0.95 -9.75 -27.10
N VAL A 143 -0.81 -10.95 -26.54
CA VAL A 143 -0.36 -11.15 -25.15
C VAL A 143 1.10 -10.74 -25.01
N ASP A 144 1.94 -11.10 -25.97
CA ASP A 144 3.37 -10.75 -25.97
C ASP A 144 3.59 -9.26 -26.20
N GLN A 145 2.77 -8.64 -27.07
CA GLN A 145 2.76 -7.20 -27.30
C GLN A 145 2.36 -6.45 -26.03
N LEU A 146 1.27 -6.84 -25.37
CA LEU A 146 0.85 -6.20 -24.11
C LEU A 146 1.90 -6.37 -23.01
N TYR A 147 2.44 -7.58 -22.85
CA TYR A 147 3.48 -7.88 -21.87
C TYR A 147 4.75 -7.04 -22.12
N SER A 148 5.12 -6.82 -23.38
CA SER A 148 6.25 -5.97 -23.74
C SER A 148 5.95 -4.49 -23.54
N TYR A 149 4.75 -4.05 -23.92
CA TYR A 149 4.29 -2.66 -23.75
C TYR A 149 4.30 -2.24 -22.28
N LEU A 150 3.76 -3.07 -21.38
CA LEU A 150 3.73 -2.79 -19.93
C LEU A 150 5.14 -2.69 -19.31
N ARG A 151 6.18 -3.16 -20.02
CA ARG A 151 7.59 -3.03 -19.62
C ARG A 151 8.33 -1.92 -20.37
N GLY A 152 7.71 -1.31 -21.37
CA GLY A 152 8.25 -0.24 -22.19
C GLY A 152 8.25 1.11 -21.48
N ASN A 153 8.97 2.07 -22.06
CA ASN A 153 9.15 3.40 -21.48
C ASN A 153 7.82 4.18 -21.35
N ASP A 154 6.89 3.99 -22.28
CA ASP A 154 5.59 4.66 -22.23
C ASP A 154 4.77 4.23 -21.02
N ALA A 155 4.70 2.92 -20.76
CA ALA A 155 4.01 2.40 -19.58
C ALA A 155 4.70 2.84 -18.29
N LYS A 156 6.04 2.81 -18.25
CA LYS A 156 6.85 3.29 -17.12
C LYS A 156 6.52 4.73 -16.74
N ALA A 157 6.51 5.64 -17.72
CA ALA A 157 6.17 7.04 -17.49
C ALA A 157 4.75 7.21 -16.93
N VAL A 158 3.79 6.40 -17.39
CA VAL A 158 2.43 6.39 -16.83
C VAL A 158 2.43 5.91 -15.38
N PHE A 159 3.14 4.82 -15.06
CA PHE A 159 3.22 4.30 -13.69
C PHE A 159 3.82 5.32 -12.72
N GLU A 160 4.94 5.94 -13.09
CA GLU A 160 5.60 6.97 -12.28
C GLU A 160 4.69 8.18 -12.08
N ARG A 161 3.97 8.62 -13.12
CA ARG A 161 2.99 9.71 -13.02
C ARG A 161 1.88 9.42 -12.01
N PHE A 162 1.50 8.16 -11.84
CA PHE A 162 0.52 7.74 -10.84
C PHE A 162 1.15 7.39 -9.47
N GLY A 163 2.46 7.59 -9.30
CA GLY A 163 3.18 7.42 -8.04
C GLY A 163 3.67 6.01 -7.76
N PHE A 164 3.56 5.08 -8.73
CA PHE A 164 4.20 3.78 -8.63
C PHE A 164 5.71 3.92 -8.84
N ARG A 165 6.47 3.07 -8.15
CA ARG A 165 7.90 2.91 -8.39
C ARG A 165 8.14 1.72 -9.30
N LEU A 166 9.16 1.81 -10.15
CA LEU A 166 9.57 0.72 -11.00
C LEU A 166 10.49 -0.22 -10.23
N VAL A 167 10.23 -1.53 -10.32
CA VAL A 167 11.16 -2.52 -9.78
C VAL A 167 12.22 -2.77 -10.84
N GLU A 168 13.41 -2.23 -10.62
CA GLU A 168 14.54 -2.55 -11.47
C GLU A 168 14.88 -4.03 -11.33
N LYS A 169 15.13 -4.71 -12.46
CA LYS A 169 15.80 -6.01 -12.43
C LYS A 169 17.16 -5.77 -11.80
N LYS A 170 17.44 -6.35 -10.64
CA LYS A 170 18.83 -6.64 -10.27
C LYS A 170 19.43 -7.37 -11.47
N GLY A 171 20.49 -6.79 -12.02
CA GLY A 171 21.10 -7.22 -13.27
C GLY A 171 21.41 -8.72 -13.29
N SER A 172 21.28 -9.25 -14.51
CA SER A 172 21.82 -10.49 -15.09
C SER A 172 22.62 -11.44 -14.22
#